data_AF-A0A0F9JQJ1-F1
#
_entry.id   AF-A0A0F9JQJ1-F1
#
_cell.length_a   1.000
_cell.length_b   1.000
_cell.length_c   1.000
_cell.angle_alpha   90.00
_cell.angle_beta   90.00
_cell.angle_gamma   90.00
#
_symmetry.space_group_name_H-M   'P 1'
#
loop_
_entity.id
_entity.type
_entity.pdbx_description
1 polymer ?
#
loop_
_entity_poly.entity_id
_entity_poly.type
_entity_poly.pdbx_seq_one_letter_code
_entity_poly.pdbx_strand_id
1 'polypeptide(L)'
;GMLKDRFDAMDIEIPMPAPFKVRFVTDHFHQQIKKPKTLYVIDYIDAPEGTDFYMIGAQVKKIDQKLQGLGSNAAIGLQKPMGRDTAFGGEQTLKVATLYLAMDTSKLKIVDAKVPADKKVHPKNMQWTFQYDEEGTKFLNIIPYYDRED
;
A
#
# COMPACT_ATOMS: atom_id res chain seq x y z
N GLY A 1 20.03 -4.11 10.89
CA GLY A 1 19.72 -4.42 9.47
C GLY A 1 18.39 -3.77 9.18
N MET A 2 18.27 -3.01 8.09
CA MET A 2 17.27 -1.93 7.94
C MET A 2 15.83 -2.28 8.35
N LEU A 3 15.38 -3.54 8.16
CA LEU A 3 14.05 -3.98 8.60
C LEU A 3 13.96 -4.24 10.12
N LYS A 4 14.97 -4.91 10.71
CA LYS A 4 15.03 -5.12 12.17
C LYS A 4 15.07 -3.78 12.90
N ASP A 5 15.89 -2.84 12.40
CA ASP A 5 16.06 -1.52 13.01
C ASP A 5 14.74 -0.73 12.99
N ARG A 6 13.91 -0.89 11.94
CA ARG A 6 12.56 -0.32 11.87
C ARG A 6 11.59 -0.94 12.89
N PHE A 7 11.64 -2.26 13.07
CA PHE A 7 10.79 -2.93 14.06
C PHE A 7 11.19 -2.58 15.50
N ASP A 8 12.49 -2.50 15.77
CA ASP A 8 13.01 -2.06 17.06
C ASP A 8 12.52 -0.62 17.37
N ALA A 9 12.55 0.29 16.39
CA ALA A 9 12.01 1.65 16.53
C ALA A 9 10.47 1.70 16.65
N MET A 10 9.76 0.65 16.22
CA MET A 10 8.31 0.55 16.43
C MET A 10 7.96 -0.02 17.81
N ASP A 11 8.95 -0.40 18.62
CA ASP A 11 8.77 -1.16 19.86
C ASP A 11 7.97 -2.45 19.64
N ILE A 12 8.26 -3.13 18.51
CA ILE A 12 7.61 -4.39 18.13
C ILE A 12 8.58 -5.56 18.35
N GLU A 13 8.26 -6.42 19.30
CA GLU A 13 8.98 -7.68 19.49
C GLU A 13 8.62 -8.69 18.36
N ILE A 14 9.62 -9.08 17.57
CA ILE A 14 9.46 -10.15 16.57
C ILE A 14 9.88 -11.48 17.20
N PRO A 15 9.00 -12.49 17.25
CA PRO A 15 9.35 -13.77 17.84
C PRO A 15 10.45 -14.48 17.04
N MET A 16 11.18 -15.38 17.69
CA MET A 16 12.22 -16.21 17.06
C MET A 16 11.75 -17.69 17.01
N PRO A 17 11.59 -18.29 15.82
CA PRO A 17 11.81 -17.71 14.49
C PRO A 17 10.72 -16.71 14.08
N ALA A 18 11.07 -15.76 13.21
CA ALA A 18 10.14 -14.75 12.72
C ALA A 18 8.90 -15.40 12.06
N PRO A 19 7.69 -14.86 12.25
CA PRO A 19 6.46 -15.45 11.74
C PRO A 19 6.24 -15.17 10.24
N PHE A 20 7.21 -14.52 9.59
CA PHE A 20 7.18 -14.13 8.19
C PHE A 20 8.52 -14.42 7.50
N LYS A 21 8.50 -14.40 6.16
CA LYS A 21 9.71 -14.56 5.34
C LYS A 21 10.01 -13.26 4.61
N VAL A 22 11.23 -12.77 4.76
CA VAL A 22 11.72 -11.60 4.04
C VAL A 22 12.50 -12.07 2.81
N ARG A 23 12.28 -11.40 1.67
CA ARG A 23 13.01 -11.66 0.43
C ARG A 23 13.37 -10.33 -0.21
N PHE A 24 14.61 -10.18 -0.64
CA PHE A 24 15.01 -9.08 -1.50
C PHE A 24 14.63 -9.40 -2.95
N VAL A 25 13.85 -8.52 -3.57
CA VAL A 25 13.28 -8.71 -4.91
C VAL A 25 13.21 -7.34 -5.58
N THR A 26 13.75 -7.22 -6.78
CA THR A 26 13.82 -5.96 -7.53
C THR A 26 12.85 -5.92 -8.71
N ASP A 27 12.43 -7.09 -9.20
CA ASP A 27 11.51 -7.22 -10.32
C ASP A 27 10.65 -8.49 -10.22
N HIS A 28 9.73 -8.68 -11.18
CA HIS A 28 8.92 -9.89 -11.30
C HIS A 28 8.22 -10.35 -9.99
N PHE A 29 7.79 -9.41 -9.13
CA PHE A 29 7.21 -9.67 -7.80
C PHE A 29 6.12 -10.76 -7.77
N HIS A 30 5.29 -10.82 -8.80
CA HIS A 30 4.27 -11.85 -8.99
C HIS A 30 4.79 -13.30 -8.89
N GLN A 31 6.07 -13.55 -9.22
CA GLN A 31 6.68 -14.87 -9.08
C GLN A 31 6.87 -15.31 -7.62
N GLN A 32 6.82 -14.38 -6.66
CA GLN A 32 6.93 -14.68 -5.23
C GLN A 32 5.58 -15.05 -4.60
N ILE A 33 4.48 -14.81 -5.31
CA ILE A 33 3.12 -15.11 -4.89
C ILE A 33 2.82 -16.57 -5.23
N LYS A 34 2.91 -17.44 -4.22
CA LYS A 34 2.84 -18.90 -4.37
C LYS A 34 1.98 -19.60 -3.32
N LYS A 35 1.77 -18.97 -2.17
CA LYS A 35 1.16 -19.60 -1.00
C LYS A 35 -0.29 -19.15 -0.87
N PRO A 36 -1.23 -20.08 -0.61
CA PRO A 36 -2.59 -19.72 -0.28
C PRO A 36 -2.67 -19.08 1.12
N LYS A 37 -3.77 -18.37 1.39
CA LYS A 37 -4.09 -17.75 2.69
C LYS A 37 -2.94 -16.93 3.29
N THR A 38 -2.22 -16.20 2.44
CA THR A 38 -1.01 -15.45 2.81
C THR A 38 -1.22 -13.96 2.56
N LEU A 39 -0.76 -13.11 3.49
CA LEU A 39 -0.60 -11.69 3.26
C LEU A 39 0.80 -11.44 2.68
N TYR A 40 0.85 -10.87 1.49
CA TYR A 40 2.07 -10.41 0.85
C TYR A 40 2.22 -8.90 1.09
N VAL A 41 3.42 -8.46 1.46
CA VAL A 41 3.76 -7.04 1.56
C VAL A 41 4.90 -6.77 0.59
N ILE A 42 4.68 -5.87 -0.35
CA ILE A 42 5.65 -5.45 -1.36
C ILE A 42 6.04 -4.00 -1.06
N ASP A 43 7.24 -3.83 -0.52
CA ASP A 43 7.82 -2.55 -0.12
C ASP A 43 9.14 -2.33 -0.87
N TYR A 44 9.14 -1.68 -2.03
CA TYR A 44 8.04 -1.09 -2.82
C TYR A 44 8.27 -1.40 -4.31
N ILE A 45 7.29 -1.13 -5.18
CA ILE A 45 7.53 -1.18 -6.64
C ILE A 45 8.01 0.20 -7.09
N ASP A 46 9.26 0.28 -7.53
CA ASP A 46 9.82 1.54 -8.02
C ASP A 46 9.20 1.96 -9.35
N ALA A 47 9.10 3.27 -9.55
CA ALA A 47 8.72 3.79 -10.84
C ALA A 47 9.91 3.65 -11.80
N PRO A 48 9.72 3.10 -13.02
CA PRO A 48 10.80 3.06 -13.99
C PRO A 48 11.36 4.46 -14.24
N GLU A 49 12.67 4.56 -14.48
CA GLU A 49 13.26 5.80 -14.98
C GLU A 49 12.68 6.11 -16.37
N GLY A 50 12.44 7.40 -16.67
CA GLY A 50 11.93 7.84 -17.96
C GLY A 50 10.41 7.75 -18.11
N THR A 51 9.92 7.25 -19.25
CA THR A 51 8.50 7.36 -19.65
C THR A 51 7.67 6.10 -19.42
N ASP A 52 8.27 5.03 -18.89
CA ASP A 52 7.65 3.69 -18.81
C ASP A 52 6.71 3.47 -17.62
N PHE A 53 6.13 4.54 -17.07
CA PHE A 53 5.23 4.47 -15.90
C PHE A 53 4.04 3.52 -16.09
N TYR A 54 3.58 3.31 -17.33
CA TYR A 54 2.50 2.36 -17.65
C TYR A 54 2.84 0.91 -17.24
N MET A 55 4.14 0.58 -17.11
CA MET A 55 4.58 -0.75 -16.69
C MET A 55 4.17 -1.09 -15.25
N ILE A 56 3.99 -0.10 -14.38
CA ILE A 56 3.56 -0.31 -13.00
C ILE A 56 2.16 -0.93 -12.96
N GLY A 57 1.21 -0.40 -13.75
CA GLY A 57 -0.13 -0.95 -13.87
C GLY A 57 -0.10 -2.41 -14.34
N ALA A 58 0.76 -2.74 -15.31
CA ALA A 58 0.94 -4.10 -15.78
C ALA A 58 1.54 -5.03 -14.71
N GLN A 59 2.50 -4.56 -13.90
CA GLN A 59 3.07 -5.34 -12.80
C GLN A 59 2.04 -5.63 -11.70
N VAL A 60 1.27 -4.61 -11.29
CA VAL A 60 0.18 -4.76 -10.31
C VAL A 60 -0.87 -5.75 -10.82
N LYS A 61 -1.21 -5.70 -12.11
CA LYS A 61 -2.12 -6.67 -12.73
C LYS A 61 -1.57 -8.11 -12.70
N LYS A 62 -0.27 -8.31 -12.95
CA LYS A 62 0.36 -9.65 -12.85
C LYS A 62 0.30 -10.19 -11.42
N ILE A 63 0.46 -9.31 -10.42
CA ILE A 63 0.31 -9.65 -9.00
C ILE A 63 -1.13 -10.09 -8.71
N ASP A 64 -2.12 -9.28 -9.09
CA ASP A 64 -3.54 -9.61 -8.92
C ASP A 64 -3.89 -10.97 -9.55
N GLN A 65 -3.48 -11.20 -10.80
CA GLN A 65 -3.69 -12.47 -11.49
C GLN A 65 -3.10 -13.68 -10.73
N LYS A 66 -1.96 -13.50 -10.04
CA LYS A 66 -1.37 -14.57 -9.23
C LYS A 66 -2.06 -14.77 -7.88
N LEU A 67 -2.74 -13.76 -7.36
CA LEU A 67 -3.53 -13.87 -6.12
C LEU A 67 -4.85 -14.62 -6.33
N GLN A 68 -5.40 -14.60 -7.54
CA GLN A 68 -6.66 -15.27 -7.88
C GLN A 68 -6.62 -16.76 -7.52
N GLY A 69 -7.62 -17.21 -6.76
CA GLY A 69 -7.74 -18.60 -6.29
C GLY A 69 -6.88 -18.95 -5.06
N LEU A 70 -5.98 -18.08 -4.61
CA LEU A 70 -5.14 -18.34 -3.43
C LEU A 70 -5.80 -17.95 -2.10
N GLY A 71 -6.91 -17.21 -2.12
CA GLY A 71 -7.49 -16.63 -0.90
C GLY A 71 -6.48 -15.77 -0.14
N SER A 72 -5.62 -15.07 -0.89
CA SER A 72 -4.48 -14.29 -0.40
C SER A 72 -4.63 -12.84 -0.84
N ASN A 73 -3.96 -11.92 -0.14
CA ASN A 73 -3.97 -10.49 -0.45
C ASN A 73 -2.55 -9.97 -0.56
N ALA A 74 -2.38 -8.84 -1.28
CA ALA A 74 -1.13 -8.10 -1.31
C ALA A 74 -1.35 -6.63 -0.93
N ALA A 75 -0.49 -6.11 -0.06
CA ALA A 75 -0.30 -4.68 0.18
C ALA A 75 0.95 -4.23 -0.60
N ILE A 76 0.81 -3.19 -1.42
CA ILE A 76 1.85 -2.75 -2.35
C ILE A 76 2.13 -1.26 -2.14
N GLY A 77 3.37 -0.92 -1.80
CA GLY A 77 3.84 0.46 -1.83
C GLY A 77 4.10 0.91 -3.26
N LEU A 78 3.51 2.03 -3.67
CA LEU A 78 3.69 2.66 -4.98
C LEU A 78 4.04 4.13 -4.80
N GLN A 79 4.95 4.65 -5.63
CA GLN A 79 5.26 6.08 -5.65
C GLN A 79 4.18 6.86 -6.40
N LYS A 80 3.84 8.05 -5.89
CA LYS A 80 2.92 8.98 -6.53
C LYS A 80 3.56 10.37 -6.69
N PRO A 81 3.23 11.09 -7.77
CA PRO A 81 3.57 12.50 -7.91
C PRO A 81 2.92 13.36 -6.82
N MET A 82 3.61 14.42 -6.40
CA MET A 82 3.07 15.38 -5.43
C MET A 82 1.73 15.95 -5.91
N GLY A 83 0.76 16.06 -4.99
CA GLY A 83 -0.58 16.61 -5.26
C GLY A 83 -1.53 15.68 -6.02
N ARG A 84 -1.10 14.47 -6.40
CA ARG A 84 -1.97 13.46 -7.01
C ARG A 84 -2.33 12.34 -6.03
N ASP A 85 -3.54 11.82 -6.17
CA ASP A 85 -3.99 10.63 -5.44
C ASP A 85 -3.47 9.33 -6.08
N THR A 86 -3.35 9.30 -7.41
CA THR A 86 -2.92 8.11 -8.15
C THR A 86 -1.40 8.04 -8.28
N ALA A 87 -0.86 6.85 -8.04
CA ALA A 87 0.52 6.46 -8.31
C ALA A 87 0.91 6.60 -9.78
N PHE A 88 2.22 6.51 -10.06
CA PHE A 88 2.72 6.27 -11.41
C PHE A 88 2.07 5.01 -12.01
N GLY A 89 1.77 5.05 -13.32
CA GLY A 89 0.89 4.07 -13.98
C GLY A 89 -0.59 4.43 -13.93
N GLY A 90 -0.97 5.45 -13.16
CA GLY A 90 -2.27 6.11 -13.21
C GLY A 90 -3.46 5.19 -12.89
N GLU A 91 -4.58 5.43 -13.56
CA GLU A 91 -5.87 4.73 -13.39
C GLU A 91 -5.76 3.21 -13.50
N GLN A 92 -4.76 2.67 -14.20
CA GLN A 92 -4.57 1.23 -14.28
C GLN A 92 -4.27 0.60 -12.91
N THR A 93 -3.52 1.31 -12.06
CA THR A 93 -3.22 0.84 -10.68
C THR A 93 -4.49 0.85 -9.82
N LEU A 94 -5.29 1.92 -9.93
CA LEU A 94 -6.57 2.07 -9.23
C LEU A 94 -7.60 0.99 -9.64
N LYS A 95 -7.70 0.73 -10.95
CA LYS A 95 -8.64 -0.26 -11.49
C LYS A 95 -8.39 -1.68 -11.00
N VAL A 96 -7.16 -2.03 -10.65
CA VAL A 96 -6.83 -3.36 -10.12
C VAL A 96 -7.08 -3.45 -8.61
N ALA A 97 -6.70 -2.43 -7.84
CA ALA A 97 -6.74 -2.48 -6.38
C ALA A 97 -8.17 -2.64 -5.80
N THR A 98 -8.34 -3.50 -4.79
CA THR A 98 -9.62 -3.60 -4.04
C THR A 98 -9.80 -2.43 -3.07
N LEU A 99 -8.70 -1.96 -2.48
CA LEU A 99 -8.60 -0.78 -1.64
C LEU A 99 -7.42 0.04 -2.13
N TYR A 100 -7.64 1.33 -2.38
CA TYR A 100 -6.59 2.25 -2.82
C TYR A 100 -6.48 3.41 -1.84
N LEU A 101 -5.30 3.55 -1.24
CA LEU A 101 -4.99 4.60 -0.29
C LEU A 101 -3.96 5.55 -0.91
N ALA A 102 -4.24 6.84 -0.87
CA ALA A 102 -3.26 7.88 -1.16
C ALA A 102 -2.78 8.46 0.16
N MET A 103 -1.47 8.53 0.36
CA MET A 103 -0.85 9.08 1.57
C MET A 103 0.10 10.21 1.20
N ASP A 104 -0.06 11.35 1.87
CA ASP A 104 0.86 12.49 1.89
C ASP A 104 1.51 12.59 3.28
N THR A 105 2.30 13.65 3.53
CA THR A 105 3.05 13.82 4.78
C THR A 105 2.20 13.90 6.04
N SER A 106 0.94 14.32 5.95
CA SER A 106 0.05 14.52 7.10
C SER A 106 -1.39 14.12 6.82
N LYS A 107 -1.65 13.44 5.69
CA LYS A 107 -2.99 13.11 5.21
C LYS A 107 -3.04 11.75 4.55
N LEU A 108 -4.08 10.99 4.85
CA LEU A 108 -4.42 9.75 4.17
C LEU A 108 -5.83 9.86 3.59
N LYS A 109 -6.00 9.41 2.36
CA LYS A 109 -7.27 9.38 1.64
C LYS A 109 -7.58 7.98 1.13
N ILE A 110 -8.80 7.51 1.35
CA ILE A 110 -9.34 6.35 0.63
C ILE A 110 -9.78 6.85 -0.75
N VAL A 111 -8.99 6.56 -1.78
CA VAL A 111 -9.29 6.97 -3.17
C VAL A 111 -10.40 6.10 -3.75
N ASP A 112 -10.36 4.80 -3.46
CA ASP A 112 -11.40 3.86 -3.86
C ASP A 112 -11.41 2.64 -2.93
N ALA A 113 -12.58 2.06 -2.74
CA ALA A 113 -12.78 0.84 -1.96
C ALA A 113 -13.93 0.05 -2.58
N LYS A 114 -13.59 -1.04 -3.28
CA LYS A 114 -14.55 -1.84 -4.04
C LYS A 114 -15.37 -2.78 -3.17
N VAL A 115 -14.85 -3.11 -1.99
CA VAL A 115 -15.51 -3.96 -1.01
C VAL A 115 -15.53 -3.21 0.32
N PRO A 116 -16.55 -2.37 0.57
CA PRO A 116 -16.66 -1.64 1.81
C PRO A 116 -16.99 -2.59 2.98
N ALA A 117 -16.42 -2.30 4.16
CA ALA A 117 -16.70 -3.08 5.37
C ALA A 117 -18.15 -2.88 5.85
N ASP A 118 -18.66 -1.65 5.77
CA ASP A 118 -20.06 -1.32 6.01
C ASP A 118 -20.77 -1.06 4.67
N LYS A 119 -21.81 -1.85 4.37
CA LYS A 119 -22.60 -1.69 3.13
C LYS A 119 -23.45 -0.43 3.11
N LYS A 120 -23.64 0.24 4.24
CA LYS A 120 -24.42 1.49 4.34
C LYS A 120 -23.58 2.73 4.05
N VAL A 121 -22.25 2.62 4.15
CA VAL A 121 -21.34 3.76 4.05
C VAL A 121 -20.20 3.42 3.10
N HIS A 122 -20.20 4.06 1.94
CA HIS A 122 -19.11 3.90 0.98
C HIS A 122 -17.91 4.77 1.41
N PRO A 123 -16.73 4.21 1.71
CA PRO A 123 -15.64 4.96 2.34
C PRO A 123 -14.78 5.76 1.33
N LYS A 124 -15.23 5.84 0.08
CA LYS A 124 -14.53 6.57 -0.98
C LYS A 124 -14.49 8.05 -0.64
N ASN A 125 -13.32 8.66 -0.86
CA ASN A 125 -12.99 10.04 -0.51
C ASN A 125 -12.97 10.36 0.99
N MET A 126 -13.17 9.38 1.88
CA MET A 126 -12.93 9.61 3.31
C MET A 126 -11.44 9.86 3.53
N GLN A 127 -11.15 10.85 4.37
CA GLN A 127 -9.81 11.36 4.62
C GLN A 127 -9.57 11.52 6.11
N TRP A 128 -8.31 11.35 6.50
CA TRP A 128 -7.84 11.60 7.84
C TRP A 128 -6.53 12.37 7.79
N THR A 129 -6.34 13.33 8.68
CA THR A 129 -5.02 13.88 8.96
C THR A 129 -4.37 13.13 10.10
N PHE A 130 -3.04 13.19 10.17
CA PHE A 130 -2.24 12.58 11.22
C PHE A 130 -0.94 13.36 11.42
N GLN A 131 -0.26 13.08 12.52
CA GLN A 131 1.10 13.50 12.82
C GLN A 131 1.99 12.26 12.97
N TYR A 132 3.27 12.35 12.65
CA TYR A 132 4.24 11.33 13.03
C TYR A 132 4.72 11.60 14.46
N ASP A 133 5.04 10.53 15.19
CA ASP A 133 5.87 10.67 16.38
C ASP A 133 7.32 11.04 16.00
N GLU A 134 8.16 11.34 17.01
CA GLU A 134 9.54 11.80 16.79
C GLU A 134 10.38 10.79 16.01
N GLU A 135 10.07 9.49 16.13
CA GLU A 135 10.76 8.40 15.45
C GLU A 135 10.19 8.09 14.05
N GLY A 136 9.05 8.66 13.69
CA GLY A 136 8.37 8.41 12.41
C GLY A 136 7.76 7.01 12.31
N THR A 137 7.51 6.35 13.43
CA THR A 137 7.05 4.96 13.51
C THR A 137 5.58 4.84 13.89
N LYS A 138 4.97 5.90 14.43
CA LYS A 138 3.56 5.93 14.83
C LYS A 138 2.81 7.10 14.21
N PHE A 139 1.53 6.85 13.91
CA PHE A 139 0.57 7.89 13.56
C PHE A 139 -0.14 8.38 14.81
N LEU A 140 -0.03 9.67 15.10
CA LEU A 140 -0.65 10.38 16.20
C LEU A 140 -1.76 11.30 15.70
N ASN A 141 -2.70 11.66 16.58
CA ASN A 141 -3.73 12.68 16.31
C ASN A 141 -4.53 12.42 15.02
N ILE A 142 -4.93 11.16 14.81
CA ILE A 142 -5.71 10.76 13.63
C ILE A 142 -7.12 11.35 13.74
N ILE A 143 -7.44 12.32 12.89
CA ILE A 143 -8.74 13.00 12.89
C ILE A 143 -9.36 12.99 11.48
N PRO A 144 -10.69 12.81 11.35
CA PRO A 144 -11.35 12.94 10.06
C PRO A 144 -11.08 14.31 9.43
N TYR A 145 -10.83 14.31 8.13
CA TYR A 145 -10.64 15.51 7.33
C TYR A 145 -11.75 15.60 6.27
N TYR A 146 -12.37 16.77 6.20
CA TYR A 146 -13.41 17.09 5.24
C TYR A 146 -12.87 18.24 4.39
N ASP A 147 -12.77 18.03 3.07
CA ASP A 147 -12.47 19.13 2.15
C ASP A 147 -13.52 20.23 2.39
N ARG A 148 -13.06 21.48 2.55
CA ARG A 148 -14.00 22.60 2.52
C ARG A 148 -14.55 22.65 1.11
N GLU A 149 -15.87 22.57 0.96
CA GLU A 149 -16.51 22.89 -0.31
C GLU A 149 -16.19 24.37 -0.60
N ASP A 150 -15.43 24.63 -1.66
CA ASP A 150 -15.30 25.95 -2.28
C ASP A 150 -16.50 26.22 -3.20
#